data_AF-A0A062V753-F1
#
_entry.id   AF-A0A062V753-F1
#
_cell.length_a   1.000
_cell.length_b   1.000
_cell.length_c   1.000
_cell.angle_alpha   90.00
_cell.angle_beta   90.00
_cell.angle_gamma   90.00
#
_symmetry.space_group_name_H-M   'P 1'
#
loop_
_entity.id
_entity.type
_entity.pdbx_description
1 polymer ?
#
loop_
_entity_poly.entity_id
_entity_poly.type
_entity_poly.pdbx_seq_one_letter_code
_entity_poly.pdbx_strand_id
1 'polypeptide(L)'
;MNRKISVILLITIVSLIGVPQAQANKIILNDFTTLYNASDTKLNTCKTCMASTTPPVSWNKYGLDLRSNTAFNRSNSIQAMKNIEPLDSDGDKFINIDEIHNSTFPGDESDFPIISTSSVTPSSTVTPIQTQIQTPTITPIETEPKSTNTIMNGFFTLVMFAFVYFSAIRKRKE
;
A
#
# COMPACT_ATOMS: atom_id res chain seq x y z
N MET A 1 -28.63 -20.07 -41.88
CA MET A 1 -27.83 -18.96 -41.33
C MET A 1 -26.47 -18.95 -42.01
N ASN A 2 -26.03 -17.81 -42.57
CA ASN A 2 -24.80 -17.77 -43.35
C ASN A 2 -23.60 -18.02 -42.44
N ARG A 3 -22.76 -19.00 -42.78
CA ARG A 3 -21.58 -19.40 -41.98
C ARG A 3 -20.67 -18.22 -41.64
N LYS A 4 -20.62 -17.21 -42.52
CA LYS A 4 -19.91 -15.93 -42.31
C LYS A 4 -20.53 -15.06 -41.21
N ILE A 5 -21.86 -14.97 -41.13
CA ILE A 5 -22.58 -14.21 -40.09
C ILE A 5 -22.36 -14.87 -38.72
N SER A 6 -22.35 -16.21 -38.67
CA SER A 6 -22.13 -16.94 -37.42
C SER A 6 -20.71 -16.76 -36.85
N VAL A 7 -19.69 -16.62 -37.72
CA VAL A 7 -18.30 -16.39 -37.28
C VAL A 7 -18.11 -14.96 -36.78
N ILE A 8 -18.70 -13.96 -37.45
CA ILE A 8 -18.61 -12.55 -37.02
C ILE A 8 -19.26 -12.36 -35.65
N LEU A 9 -20.43 -12.98 -35.42
CA LEU A 9 -21.13 -12.92 -34.14
C LEU A 9 -20.31 -13.55 -33.00
N LEU A 10 -19.59 -14.63 -33.28
CA LEU A 10 -18.81 -15.32 -32.26
C LEU A 10 -17.54 -14.54 -31.89
N ILE A 11 -16.91 -13.86 -32.85
CA ILE A 11 -15.75 -13.00 -32.59
C ILE A 11 -16.16 -11.77 -31.76
N THR A 12 -17.29 -11.13 -32.06
CA THR A 12 -17.75 -9.96 -31.27
C THR A 12 -18.10 -10.33 -29.83
N ILE A 13 -18.70 -11.50 -29.60
CA ILE A 13 -19.01 -11.97 -28.24
C ILE A 13 -17.73 -12.26 -27.44
N VAL A 14 -16.70 -12.85 -28.07
CA VAL A 14 -15.43 -13.15 -27.39
C VAL A 14 -14.66 -11.88 -27.00
N SER A 15 -14.75 -10.81 -27.80
CA SER A 15 -14.10 -9.53 -27.50
C SER A 15 -14.67 -8.79 -26.29
N LEU A 16 -15.91 -9.08 -25.88
CA LEU A 16 -16.58 -8.39 -24.77
C LEU A 16 -16.24 -8.96 -23.37
N ILE A 17 -15.66 -10.16 -23.29
CA ILE A 17 -15.49 -10.88 -22.01
C ILE A 17 -14.15 -10.52 -21.32
N GLY A 18 -13.32 -9.67 -21.93
CA GLY A 18 -11.91 -9.52 -21.55
C GLY A 18 -11.47 -8.19 -20.93
N VAL A 19 -12.35 -7.25 -20.60
CA VAL A 19 -11.90 -5.97 -20.02
C VAL A 19 -11.64 -6.14 -18.51
N PRO A 20 -10.39 -6.11 -18.03
CA PRO A 20 -10.13 -6.12 -16.60
C PRO A 20 -10.71 -4.84 -16.00
N GLN A 21 -11.67 -4.97 -15.09
CA GLN A 21 -12.13 -3.83 -14.31
C GLN A 21 -11.06 -3.53 -13.26
N ALA A 22 -10.31 -2.44 -13.48
CA ALA A 22 -9.47 -1.86 -12.44
C ALA A 22 -10.38 -1.30 -11.35
N GLN A 23 -10.72 -2.11 -10.35
CA GLN A 23 -11.45 -1.64 -9.20
C GLN A 23 -10.50 -0.86 -8.30
N ALA A 24 -10.78 0.43 -8.12
CA ALA A 24 -10.14 1.23 -7.09
C ALA A 24 -10.36 0.54 -5.74
N ASN A 25 -9.27 0.19 -5.04
CA ASN A 25 -9.37 -0.50 -3.76
C ASN A 25 -9.87 0.46 -2.68
N LYS A 26 -11.20 0.55 -2.54
CA LYS A 26 -11.85 1.39 -1.53
C LYS A 26 -11.49 1.02 -0.09
N ILE A 27 -10.98 -0.19 0.15
CA ILE A 27 -10.60 -0.63 1.51
C ILE A 27 -9.46 0.22 2.05
N ILE A 28 -8.43 0.49 1.24
CA ILE A 28 -7.28 1.31 1.68
C ILE A 28 -7.73 2.74 2.00
N LEU A 29 -8.60 3.32 1.16
CA LEU A 29 -9.14 4.65 1.43
C LEU A 29 -10.01 4.65 2.70
N ASN A 30 -10.80 3.62 2.92
CA ASN A 30 -11.62 3.47 4.12
C ASN A 30 -10.78 3.28 5.39
N ASP A 31 -9.71 2.49 5.32
CA ASP A 31 -8.74 2.33 6.41
C ASP A 31 -8.12 3.70 6.75
N PHE A 32 -7.74 4.47 5.73
CA PHE A 32 -7.17 5.81 5.90
C PHE A 32 -8.17 6.76 6.58
N THR A 33 -9.40 6.87 6.06
CA THR A 33 -10.40 7.79 6.62
C THR A 33 -10.84 7.39 8.01
N THR A 34 -10.88 6.09 8.31
CA THR A 34 -11.18 5.57 9.65
C THR A 34 -10.04 5.86 10.62
N LEU A 35 -8.79 5.65 10.21
CA LEU A 35 -7.62 5.84 11.06
C LEU A 35 -7.43 7.32 11.44
N TYR A 36 -7.59 8.23 10.49
CA TYR A 36 -7.29 9.67 10.68
C TYR A 36 -8.53 10.55 10.81
N ASN A 37 -9.73 9.97 10.89
CA ASN A 37 -11.00 10.70 10.89
C ASN A 37 -11.11 11.70 9.72
N ALA A 38 -10.62 11.30 8.54
CA ALA A 38 -10.44 12.18 7.38
C ALA A 38 -11.64 12.19 6.41
N SER A 39 -12.78 11.60 6.80
CA SER A 39 -13.95 11.38 5.94
C SER A 39 -14.51 12.66 5.31
N ASP A 40 -14.45 13.78 6.02
CA ASP A 40 -14.97 15.09 5.57
C ASP A 40 -13.87 16.05 5.09
N THR A 41 -12.68 15.53 4.78
CA THR A 41 -11.53 16.32 4.34
C THR A 41 -11.23 16.08 2.86
N LYS A 42 -10.37 16.92 2.25
CA LYS A 42 -9.88 16.67 0.89
C LYS A 42 -9.06 15.37 0.75
N LEU A 43 -8.63 14.79 1.88
CA LEU A 43 -7.87 13.54 1.93
C LEU A 43 -8.76 12.29 1.77
N ASN A 44 -10.09 12.40 1.77
CA ASN A 44 -11.00 11.30 1.43
C ASN A 44 -11.11 11.09 -0.09
N THR A 45 -9.97 11.00 -0.77
CA THR A 45 -9.91 10.74 -2.21
C THR A 45 -8.75 9.80 -2.53
N CYS A 46 -8.80 9.16 -3.70
CA CYS A 46 -7.68 8.34 -4.16
C CYS A 46 -6.39 9.16 -4.32
N LYS A 47 -6.46 10.49 -4.47
CA LYS A 47 -5.30 11.37 -4.64
C LYS A 47 -4.33 11.27 -3.44
N THR A 48 -4.83 10.91 -2.26
CA THR A 48 -4.01 10.70 -1.06
C THR A 48 -2.91 9.66 -1.26
N CYS A 49 -3.15 8.60 -2.04
CA CYS A 49 -2.14 7.55 -2.32
C CYS A 49 -1.76 7.43 -3.81
N MET A 50 -2.50 8.09 -4.70
CA MET A 50 -2.39 7.91 -6.15
C MET A 50 -2.05 9.24 -6.83
N ALA A 51 -1.02 9.22 -7.68
CA ALA A 51 -0.71 10.32 -8.59
C ALA A 51 -1.65 10.31 -9.82
N SER A 52 -2.04 9.11 -10.29
CA SER A 52 -3.04 8.96 -11.35
C SER A 52 -3.95 7.77 -11.08
N THR A 53 -5.26 7.99 -11.14
CA THR A 53 -6.29 6.93 -11.11
C THR A 53 -6.69 6.46 -12.51
N THR A 54 -6.28 7.18 -13.56
CA THR A 54 -6.50 6.78 -14.95
C THR A 54 -5.30 5.99 -15.47
N PRO A 55 -5.51 4.96 -16.32
CA PRO A 55 -4.41 4.22 -16.91
C PRO A 55 -3.43 5.13 -17.68
N PRO A 56 -2.11 5.01 -17.45
CA PRO A 56 -1.47 4.12 -16.48
C PRO A 56 -1.65 4.62 -15.04
N VAL A 57 -2.20 3.76 -14.18
CA VAL A 57 -2.36 4.07 -12.75
C VAL A 57 -0.99 4.19 -12.10
N SER A 58 -0.81 5.18 -11.24
CA SER A 58 0.47 5.45 -10.58
C SER A 58 0.27 5.92 -9.14
N TRP A 59 1.16 5.48 -8.26
CA TRP A 59 1.18 5.87 -6.85
C TRP A 59 1.92 7.21 -6.71
N ASN A 60 1.48 8.05 -5.78
CA ASN A 60 2.28 9.22 -5.37
C ASN A 60 3.40 8.76 -4.40
N LYS A 61 4.22 9.68 -3.89
CA LYS A 61 5.36 9.31 -3.05
C LYS A 61 4.92 8.65 -1.72
N TYR A 62 3.93 9.22 -1.01
CA TYR A 62 3.28 8.59 0.14
C TYR A 62 2.78 7.16 -0.14
N GLY A 63 2.10 6.99 -1.27
CA GLY A 63 1.57 5.72 -1.70
C GLY A 63 2.64 4.67 -1.99
N LEU A 64 3.80 5.09 -2.50
CA LEU A 64 4.96 4.21 -2.68
C LEU A 64 5.54 3.77 -1.35
N ASP A 65 5.68 4.67 -0.38
CA ASP A 65 6.16 4.34 0.96
C ASP A 65 5.19 3.38 1.65
N LEU A 66 3.89 3.66 1.59
CA LEU A 66 2.84 2.78 2.10
C LEU A 66 2.93 1.38 1.49
N ARG A 67 3.08 1.30 0.17
CA ARG A 67 3.16 0.02 -0.56
C ARG A 67 4.46 -0.74 -0.29
N SER A 68 5.55 -0.03 -0.02
CA SER A 68 6.87 -0.63 0.28
C SER A 68 6.96 -1.19 1.70
N ASN A 69 6.08 -0.73 2.60
CA ASN A 69 6.05 -1.18 3.98
C ASN A 69 5.74 -2.68 4.08
N THR A 70 6.48 -3.40 4.93
CA THR A 70 6.30 -4.86 5.11
C THR A 70 4.93 -5.24 5.70
N ALA A 71 4.26 -4.31 6.39
CA ALA A 71 2.92 -4.51 6.93
C ALA A 71 1.81 -4.17 5.91
N PHE A 72 2.15 -3.79 4.68
CA PHE A 72 1.16 -3.40 3.67
C PHE A 72 0.28 -4.59 3.27
N ASN A 73 -1.01 -4.46 3.52
CA ASN A 73 -2.02 -5.43 3.10
C ASN A 73 -3.22 -4.69 2.52
N ARG A 74 -3.61 -5.06 1.29
CA ARG A 74 -4.73 -4.46 0.55
C ARG A 74 -6.09 -4.59 1.25
N SER A 75 -6.22 -5.51 2.19
CA SER A 75 -7.43 -5.73 2.99
C SER A 75 -7.38 -5.10 4.39
N ASN A 76 -6.20 -4.64 4.83
CA ASN A 76 -6.00 -3.91 6.08
C ASN A 76 -4.61 -3.22 6.05
N SER A 77 -4.59 -1.92 5.73
CA SER A 77 -3.34 -1.15 5.60
C SER A 77 -3.02 -0.29 6.82
N ILE A 78 -3.81 -0.38 7.91
CA ILE A 78 -3.69 0.50 9.08
C ILE A 78 -2.29 0.48 9.69
N GLN A 79 -1.70 -0.71 9.89
CA GLN A 79 -0.37 -0.80 10.49
C GLN A 79 0.71 -0.23 9.56
N ALA A 80 0.58 -0.42 8.25
CA ALA A 80 1.51 0.14 7.28
C ALA A 80 1.45 1.67 7.26
N MET A 81 0.25 2.26 7.35
CA MET A 81 0.04 3.71 7.47
C MET A 81 0.74 4.26 8.71
N LYS A 82 0.51 3.64 9.88
CA LYS A 82 1.20 4.03 11.13
C LYS A 82 2.71 3.95 11.05
N ASN A 83 3.24 2.93 10.37
CA ASN A 83 4.69 2.78 10.23
C ASN A 83 5.34 3.88 9.39
N ILE A 84 4.59 4.51 8.48
CA ILE A 84 5.11 5.58 7.60
C ILE A 84 4.77 6.99 8.10
N GLU A 85 3.96 7.14 9.16
CA GLU A 85 3.67 8.44 9.80
C GLU A 85 4.89 9.35 10.04
N PRO A 86 6.05 8.84 10.52
CA PRO A 86 7.23 9.69 10.78
C PRO A 86 8.07 9.99 9.52
N LEU A 87 7.70 9.49 8.35
CA LEU A 87 8.40 9.79 7.09
C LEU A 87 7.90 11.12 6.51
N ASP A 88 8.80 11.83 5.85
CA ASP A 88 8.49 12.90 4.90
C ASP A 88 8.54 12.26 3.51
N SER A 89 7.39 11.80 3.01
CA SER A 89 7.38 10.97 1.80
C SER A 89 7.70 11.78 0.56
N ASP A 90 7.32 13.06 0.52
CA ASP A 90 7.45 13.90 -0.67
C ASP A 90 8.61 14.88 -0.68
N GLY A 91 9.28 15.05 0.46
CA GLY A 91 10.50 15.84 0.62
C GLY A 91 10.24 17.33 0.88
N ASP A 92 9.04 17.70 1.31
CA ASP A 92 8.65 19.08 1.56
C ASP A 92 9.03 19.60 2.97
N LYS A 93 9.63 18.73 3.80
CA LYS A 93 10.07 18.92 5.19
C LYS A 93 8.97 18.79 6.25
N PHE A 94 7.78 18.34 5.88
CA PHE A 94 6.72 17.95 6.81
C PHE A 94 6.61 16.43 6.82
N ILE A 95 6.41 15.85 8.01
CA ILE A 95 6.17 14.41 8.09
C ILE A 95 4.70 14.12 7.79
N ASN A 96 4.44 12.93 7.25
CA ASN A 96 3.13 12.50 6.79
C ASN A 96 2.02 12.75 7.82
N ILE A 97 2.27 12.47 9.11
CA ILE A 97 1.25 12.66 10.15
C ILE A 97 0.90 14.13 10.40
N ASP A 98 1.87 15.04 10.26
CA ASP A 98 1.62 16.48 10.41
C ASP A 98 0.77 16.99 9.25
N GLU A 99 1.08 16.55 8.04
CA GLU A 99 0.31 16.88 6.85
C GLU A 99 -1.13 16.37 6.93
N ILE A 100 -1.31 15.09 7.30
CA ILE A 100 -2.64 14.47 7.45
C ILE A 100 -3.49 15.25 8.46
N HIS A 101 -2.93 15.62 9.63
CA HIS A 101 -3.63 16.42 10.62
C HIS A 101 -3.96 17.85 10.15
N ASN A 102 -3.12 18.42 9.28
CA ASN A 102 -3.37 19.71 8.64
C ASN A 102 -4.23 19.60 7.37
N SER A 103 -4.78 18.40 7.11
CA SER A 103 -5.57 18.11 5.92
C SER A 103 -4.83 18.38 4.61
N THR A 104 -3.51 18.20 4.55
CA THR A 104 -2.68 18.32 3.34
C THR A 104 -2.25 16.94 2.82
N PHE A 105 -1.91 16.83 1.53
CA PHE A 105 -1.63 15.56 0.87
C PHE A 105 -0.18 15.10 1.12
N PRO A 106 0.07 14.01 1.88
CA PRO A 106 1.41 13.59 2.30
C PRO A 106 2.36 13.08 1.20
N GLY A 107 1.95 13.20 -0.06
CA GLY A 107 2.66 12.71 -1.23
C GLY A 107 2.68 13.73 -2.37
N ASP A 108 2.36 14.99 -2.08
CA ASP A 108 2.24 16.13 -3.00
C ASP A 108 3.00 17.33 -2.43
N GLU A 109 4.26 17.50 -2.84
CA GLU A 109 5.19 18.56 -2.41
C GLU A 109 4.67 20.01 -2.59
N SER A 110 3.56 20.17 -3.33
CA SER A 110 2.89 21.45 -3.56
C SER A 110 1.75 21.75 -2.58
N ASP A 111 1.39 20.79 -1.73
CA ASP A 111 0.31 20.87 -0.75
C ASP A 111 0.83 20.61 0.65
N PHE A 112 1.34 21.66 1.29
CA PHE A 112 2.01 21.58 2.58
C PHE A 112 1.31 22.44 3.65
N PRO A 113 1.49 22.12 4.95
CA PRO A 113 0.91 22.91 6.03
C PRO A 113 1.36 24.38 5.98
N ILE A 114 0.41 25.30 6.06
CA ILE A 114 0.73 26.73 6.16
C ILE A 114 1.19 26.99 7.59
N ILE A 115 2.50 27.16 7.78
CA ILE A 115 3.05 27.69 9.03
C ILE A 115 2.60 29.14 9.12
N SER A 116 1.51 29.38 9.83
CA SER A 116 1.12 30.74 10.20
C SER A 116 2.21 31.26 11.11
N THR A 117 3.10 32.11 10.58
CA THR A 117 4.01 32.93 11.36
C THR A 117 3.20 33.99 12.11
N SER A 118 2.34 33.55 13.03
CA SER A 118 1.84 34.42 14.08
C SER A 118 3.07 34.87 14.83
N SER A 119 3.44 36.14 14.58
CA SER A 119 4.50 36.90 15.24
C SER A 119 4.86 36.33 16.60
N VAL A 120 5.91 35.51 16.64
CA VAL A 120 6.61 35.22 17.88
C VAL A 120 7.22 36.55 18.32
N THR A 121 6.55 37.22 19.25
CA THR A 121 7.25 38.06 20.23
C THR A 121 8.43 37.22 20.72
N PRO A 122 9.69 37.68 20.62
CA PRO A 122 10.85 36.90 21.01
C PRO A 122 10.80 36.69 22.52
N SER A 123 10.19 35.58 22.94
CA SER A 123 10.19 35.13 24.32
C SER A 123 11.45 34.31 24.53
N SER A 124 12.48 35.03 24.97
CA SER A 124 13.65 34.60 25.75
C SER A 124 14.24 33.20 25.49
N THR A 125 15.47 33.22 24.97
CA THR A 125 16.62 32.43 25.43
C THR A 125 16.31 31.10 26.10
N VAL A 126 16.25 30.03 25.31
CA VAL A 126 16.51 28.68 25.82
C VAL A 126 18.02 28.47 25.77
N THR A 127 18.62 28.44 26.96
CA THR A 127 19.97 27.95 27.24
C THR A 127 20.22 26.62 26.51
N PRO A 128 21.38 26.41 25.86
CA PRO A 128 21.69 25.16 25.20
C PRO A 128 21.83 24.06 26.27
N ILE A 129 20.84 23.16 26.36
CA ILE A 129 21.02 21.88 27.04
C ILE A 129 21.89 21.02 26.12
N GLN A 130 23.10 20.75 26.58
CA GLN A 130 24.00 19.79 25.98
C GLN A 130 23.31 18.43 25.82
N THR A 131 23.45 17.87 24.62
CA THR A 131 23.29 16.45 24.32
C THR A 131 24.10 15.61 25.33
N GLN A 132 23.42 15.04 26.31
CA GLN A 132 23.98 13.91 27.04
C GLN A 132 23.91 12.68 26.14
N ILE A 133 25.07 12.17 25.76
CA ILE A 133 25.28 10.83 25.23
C ILE A 133 24.79 9.86 26.33
N GLN A 134 23.60 9.30 26.16
CA GLN A 134 23.19 8.16 26.97
C GLN A 134 23.83 6.91 26.37
N THR A 135 24.84 6.41 27.07
CA THR A 135 25.36 5.05 26.92
C THR A 135 24.20 4.06 26.99
N PRO A 136 24.00 3.18 26.00
CA PRO A 136 23.01 2.12 26.13
C PRO A 136 23.47 1.17 27.25
N THR A 137 22.63 1.03 28.29
CA THR A 137 22.71 -0.08 29.23
C THR A 137 22.42 -1.36 28.46
N ILE A 138 23.48 -2.09 28.13
CA ILE A 138 23.43 -3.46 27.62
C ILE A 138 22.83 -4.35 28.72
N THR A 139 21.53 -4.64 28.60
CA THR A 139 20.90 -5.77 29.30
C THR A 139 21.52 -7.07 28.77
N PRO A 140 22.01 -7.97 29.65
CA PRO A 140 22.58 -9.24 29.22
C PRO A 140 21.54 -10.07 28.45
N ILE A 141 21.96 -10.52 27.27
CA ILE A 141 21.23 -11.45 26.41
C ILE A 141 21.16 -12.79 27.15
N GLU A 142 19.99 -13.11 27.70
CA GLU A 142 19.65 -14.47 28.09
C GLU A 142 19.34 -15.27 26.83
N THR A 143 20.15 -16.30 26.62
CA THR A 143 20.10 -17.19 25.47
C THR A 143 19.13 -18.33 25.80
N GLU A 144 18.01 -18.42 25.09
CA GLU A 144 17.11 -19.58 25.16
C GLU A 144 16.59 -19.96 23.75
N PRO A 145 16.17 -21.21 23.54
CA PRO A 145 16.82 -22.09 22.59
C PRO A 145 16.10 -22.18 21.24
N LYS A 146 16.91 -22.57 20.25
CA LYS A 146 16.54 -23.01 18.91
C LYS A 146 15.43 -24.07 18.95
N SER A 147 14.18 -23.63 18.79
CA SER A 147 13.06 -24.52 18.45
C SER A 147 13.15 -24.87 16.97
N THR A 148 13.66 -26.07 16.71
CA THR A 148 13.64 -26.70 15.39
C THR A 148 12.22 -27.22 15.16
N ASN A 149 11.45 -26.55 14.30
CA ASN A 149 10.20 -27.11 13.81
C ASN A 149 10.30 -27.40 12.30
N THR A 150 10.83 -28.58 12.04
CA THR A 150 10.74 -29.33 10.79
C THR A 150 9.34 -29.90 10.68
N ILE A 151 8.40 -29.30 9.92
CA ILE A 151 7.22 -30.04 9.39
C ILE A 151 6.80 -29.49 8.01
N MET A 152 7.18 -30.29 7.00
CA MET A 152 6.46 -30.68 5.77
C MET A 152 6.00 -29.64 4.73
N ASN A 153 6.80 -29.55 3.66
CA ASN A 153 6.46 -30.14 2.34
C ASN A 153 5.01 -30.59 2.16
N GLY A 154 4.12 -29.68 1.76
CA GLY A 154 2.73 -29.99 1.40
C GLY A 154 2.20 -29.30 0.15
N PHE A 155 3.02 -28.51 -0.56
CA PHE A 155 2.52 -27.69 -1.68
C PHE A 155 3.04 -28.09 -3.07
N PHE A 156 3.87 -29.15 -3.17
CA PHE A 156 4.46 -29.56 -4.44
C PHE A 156 3.75 -30.73 -5.15
N THR A 157 2.69 -31.30 -4.56
CA THR A 157 2.03 -32.50 -5.12
C THR A 157 0.74 -32.22 -5.89
N LEU A 158 0.16 -31.02 -5.83
CA LEU A 158 -1.11 -30.75 -6.53
C LEU A 158 -0.93 -30.39 -8.02
N VAL A 159 0.25 -29.92 -8.43
CA VAL A 159 0.52 -29.51 -9.83
C VAL A 159 0.92 -30.70 -10.73
N MET A 160 1.42 -31.80 -10.17
CA MET A 160 1.79 -32.99 -10.95
C MET A 160 0.62 -33.95 -11.25
N PHE A 161 -0.46 -33.95 -10.46
CA PHE A 161 -1.63 -34.79 -10.76
C PHE A 161 -2.49 -34.25 -11.91
N ALA A 162 -2.48 -32.93 -12.16
CA ALA A 162 -3.21 -32.34 -13.29
C ALA A 162 -2.62 -32.73 -14.66
N PHE A 163 -1.30 -32.90 -14.76
CA PHE A 163 -0.65 -33.30 -16.02
C PHE A 163 -0.80 -34.79 -16.36
N VAL A 164 -0.83 -35.66 -15.34
CA VAL A 164 -1.06 -37.10 -15.56
C VAL A 164 -2.52 -37.36 -15.92
N TYR A 165 -3.49 -36.66 -15.31
CA TYR A 165 -4.91 -36.84 -15.62
C TYR A 165 -5.27 -36.35 -17.04
N PHE A 166 -4.68 -35.25 -17.51
CA PHE A 166 -4.90 -34.78 -18.89
C PHE A 166 -4.26 -35.69 -19.95
N SER A 167 -3.14 -36.34 -19.64
CA SER A 167 -2.48 -37.26 -20.56
C SER A 167 -3.26 -38.57 -20.74
N ALA A 168 -4.00 -39.03 -19.72
CA ALA A 168 -4.80 -40.24 -19.80
C ALA A 168 -6.11 -40.08 -20.60
N ILE A 169 -6.72 -38.88 -20.61
CA ILE A 169 -7.98 -38.63 -21.32
C ILE A 169 -7.78 -38.53 -22.84
N ARG A 170 -6.59 -38.10 -23.30
CA ARG A 170 -6.31 -37.95 -24.74
C ARG A 170 -6.17 -39.28 -25.48
N LYS A 171 -5.94 -40.39 -24.77
CA LYS A 171 -5.66 -41.71 -25.37
C LYS A 171 -6.89 -42.63 -25.57
N ARG A 172 -8.11 -42.13 -25.32
CA ARG A 172 -9.38 -42.90 -25.53
C ARG A 172 -10.26 -42.36 -26.67
N LYS A 173 -9.73 -41.54 -27.57
CA LYS A 173 -10.49 -40.95 -28.69
C LYS A 173 -9.85 -41.20 -30.07
N GLU A 174 -9.07 -42.27 -30.19
CA GLU A 174 -8.70 -42.91 -31.46
C GLU A 174 -9.03 -44.40 -31.33
#